data_AF-A0A8H6ISY0-F1
#
_entry.id   AF-A0A8H6ISY0-F1
#
_cell.length_a   1.000
_cell.length_b   1.000
_cell.length_c   1.000
_cell.angle_alpha   90.00
_cell.angle_beta   90.00
_cell.angle_gamma   90.00
#
_symmetry.space_group_name_H-M   'P 1'
#
loop_
_entity.id
_entity.type
_entity.pdbx_description
1 polymer ?
#
loop_
_entity_poly.entity_id
_entity_poly.type
_entity_poly.pdbx_seq_one_letter_code
_entity_poly.pdbx_strand_id
1 'polypeptide(L)' 'MKLLNSTTLKIEEFFGSAIPKSYVILSHRWEHGEATYQEVGDERAMSQKP' A
#
# COMPACT_ATOMS: atom_id res chain seq x y z
N MET A 1 -4.50 -9.68 6.59
CA MET A 1 -4.49 -8.28 6.14
C MET A 1 -3.25 -8.06 5.29
N LYS A 2 -3.41 -7.45 4.11
CA LYS A 2 -2.29 -7.05 3.25
C LYS A 2 -2.00 -5.57 3.51
N LEU A 3 -0.77 -5.24 3.86
CA LEU A 3 -0.35 -3.88 4.21
C LEU A 3 0.84 -3.46 3.36
N LEU A 4 0.89 -2.18 3.01
CA LEU A 4 2.03 -1.59 2.30
C LEU A 4 3.06 -1.06 3.30
N ASN A 5 4.29 -1.51 3.18
CA ASN A 5 5.42 -0.95 3.93
C ASN A 5 5.87 0.34 3.24
N SER A 6 5.76 1.49 3.91
CA SER A 6 6.10 2.80 3.33
C SER A 6 7.59 3.03 3.10
N THR A 7 8.47 2.23 3.73
CA THR A 7 9.93 2.33 3.53
C THR A 7 10.38 1.48 2.35
N THR A 8 9.84 0.27 2.21
CA THR A 8 10.27 -0.68 1.17
C THR A 8 9.34 -0.73 -0.04
N LEU A 9 8.14 -0.14 0.07
CA LEU A 9 7.05 -0.18 -0.91
C LEU A 9 6.60 -1.60 -1.29
N LYS A 10 6.86 -2.58 -0.41
CA LYS A 10 6.42 -3.96 -0.58
C LYS A 10 5.11 -4.20 0.15
N ILE A 11 4.29 -5.08 -0.43
CA ILE A 11 3.12 -5.63 0.24
C ILE A 11 3.58 -6.73 1.19
N GLU A 12 3.18 -6.62 2.44
CA GLU A 12 3.36 -7.63 3.48
C GLU A 12 2.00 -8.20 3.89
N GLU A 13 1.95 -9.52 4.10
CA GLU A 13 0.72 -10.21 4.50
C GLU A 13 0.80 -10.70 5.95
N PHE A 14 -0.20 -10.31 6.73
CA PHE A 14 -0.31 -10.62 8.16
C PHE A 14 -1.59 -11.41 8.45
N PHE A 15 -1.52 -12.40 9.33
CA PHE A 15 -2.65 -13.26 9.69
C PHE A 15 -3.07 -13.05 11.14
N GLY A 16 -4.38 -12.88 11.38
CA GLY A 16 -4.94 -12.73 12.73
C GLY A 16 -4.28 -11.61 13.53
N SER A 17 -3.75 -11.95 14.70
CA SER A 17 -3.08 -11.04 15.63
C SER A 17 -1.63 -10.73 15.29
N ALA A 18 -1.08 -11.27 14.19
CA ALA A 18 0.29 -11.00 13.75
C ALA A 18 0.48 -9.59 13.15
N ILE A 19 -0.60 -8.80 13.03
CA ILE A 19 -0.54 -7.41 12.54
C ILE A 19 0.21 -6.56 13.57
N PRO A 20 1.30 -5.85 13.19
CA PRO A 20 2.03 -5.02 14.13
C PRO A 20 1.19 -3.85 14.65
N LYS A 21 1.33 -3.54 15.94
CA LYS A 21 0.49 -2.52 16.61
C LYS A 21 0.74 -1.10 16.13
N SER A 22 1.86 -0.85 15.46
CA SER A 22 2.31 0.47 14.99
C SER A 22 1.77 0.86 13.61
N TYR A 23 0.84 0.07 13.03
CA TYR A 23 0.25 0.42 11.74
C TYR A 23 -0.90 1.41 11.88
N VAL A 24 -0.93 2.37 10.97
CA VAL A 24 -1.99 3.39 10.83
C VAL A 24 -2.70 3.18 9.50
N ILE A 25 -4.02 3.24 9.52
CA ILE A 25 -4.83 3.30 8.30
C ILE A 25 -4.79 4.74 7.80
N LEU A 26 -4.11 4.97 6.67
CA LEU A 26 -4.16 6.26 5.99
C LEU A 26 -5.49 6.38 5.25
N SER A 27 -6.51 6.90 5.94
CA SER A 27 -7.80 7.22 5.33
C SER A 27 -7.76 8.62 4.70
N HIS A 28 -7.00 8.80 3.62
CA HIS A 28 -7.26 9.91 2.70
C HIS A 28 -8.37 9.51 1.72
N ARG A 29 -9.19 10.48 1.29
CA ARG A 29 -10.16 10.21 0.22
C ARG A 29 -9.38 9.93 -1.06
N TRP A 30 -9.80 8.90 -1.78
CA TRP A 30 -9.26 8.52 -3.08
C TRP A 30 -9.60 9.64 -4.08
N GLU A 31 -8.64 10.48 -4.41
CA GLU A 31 -8.72 11.51 -5.44
C GLU A 31 -7.94 11.10 -6.69
N HIS A 32 -6.88 11.81 -7.07
CA HIS A 32 -6.06 11.47 -8.24
C HIS A 32 -4.65 11.15 -7.76
N GLY A 33 -4.12 9.97 -8.13
CA GLY A 33 -2.75 9.55 -7.81
C GLY A 33 -2.64 8.23 -7.02
N GLU A 34 -3.75 7.61 -6.63
CA GLU A 34 -3.73 6.35 -5.87
C GLU A 34 -3.30 5.17 -6.72
N ALA A 35 -2.55 4.24 -6.12
CA ALA A 35 -2.22 2.95 -6.71
C ALA A 35 -3.20 1.86 -6.24
N THR A 36 -3.74 1.11 -7.20
CA THR A 36 -4.41 -0.15 -6.95
C THR A 36 -3.40 -1.21 -6.54
N TYR A 37 -3.86 -2.25 -5.87
CA TYR A 37 -3.03 -3.38 -5.47
C TYR A 37 -2.26 -4.01 -6.64
N GLN A 38 -2.90 -4.08 -7.81
CA GLN A 38 -2.34 -4.66 -9.04
C GLN A 38 -1.21 -3.82 -9.63
N GLU A 39 -1.20 -2.51 -9.37
CA GLU A 39 -0.17 -1.60 -9.87
C GLU A 39 1.05 -1.52 -8.95
N VAL A 40 0.93 -1.95 -7.68
CA VAL A 40 2.05 -1.95 -6.74
C VAL A 40 3.13 -2.92 -7.23
N GLY A 41 4.31 -2.37 -7.57
CA GLY A 41 5.43 -3.11 -8.14
C GLY A 41 5.55 -3.03 -9.65
N ASP A 42 4.57 -2.43 -10.34
CA ASP A 42 4.70 -2.03 -11.75
C ASP A 42 5.20 -0.58 -11.81
N GLU A 43 6.52 -0.42 -11.96
CA GLU A 43 7.19 0.88 -11.98
C GLU A 43 6.64 1.82 -13.06
N ARG A 44 6.16 1.28 -14.19
CA ARG A 44 5.58 2.09 -15.27
C ARG A 44 4.18 2.57 -14.91
N ALA A 45 3.35 1.70 -14.34
CA ALA A 45 2.01 2.06 -13.91
C ALA A 45 2.05 3.06 -12.73
N MET A 46 3.03 2.91 -11.83
CA MET A 46 3.21 3.81 -10.69
C MET A 46 3.78 5.18 -11.10
N SER A 47 4.69 5.24 -12.07
CA SER A 47 5.34 6.50 -12.50
C SER A 47 4.48 7.38 -13.43
N GLN A 48 3.39 6.83 -13.96
CA GLN A 48 2.45 7.55 -14.84
C GLN A 48 1.25 8.14 -14.09
N LYS A 49 1.20 7.97 -12.76
CA LYS A 49 0.17 8.59 -11.93
C LYS A 49 0.48 10.08 -11.71
N PRO A 50 -0.55 10.95 -11.75
CA PRO A 50 -0.39 12.40 -11.72
C PRO A 50 0.21 12.93 -10.42
#